data_AF-A0A967SX62-F1
#
_entry.id   AF-A0A967SX62-F1
#
_cell.length_a   1.000
_cell.length_b   1.000
_cell.length_c   1.000
_cell.angle_alpha   90.00
_cell.angle_beta   90.00
_cell.angle_gamma   90.00
#
_symmetry.space_group_name_H-M   'P 1'
#
loop_
_entity.id
_entity.type
_entity.pdbx_description
1 polymer ?
#
loop_
_entity_poly.entity_id
_entity_poly.type
_entity_poly.pdbx_seq_one_letter_code
_entity_poly.pdbx_strand_id
1 'polypeptide(L)'
;MPESCCESAERPPGSGESPAGPSLDTDHALGTLAADGFAYFRDHAHADTGLVADSTRPGSPASIAVVGFALAAYPAAAHRGWMSRDDALQHTLATLRFFEDAPQDESPDAAGHRGFFYHFLDMETGRRAGGCELSTIDTTLLLAGGLAAAAFFDGPDRDEADVRRIAEKLYRAADWNWARDGGLTVTHGWTPEGGFLPHRWRGYDEALILYLMGLGSPTHPLPRESYRAWTSTYDWREAYGTEYLYAGPLFTHQYSHVWIDFRGIRDAFMRAKGIDYFENSRRATLVHREYSIRNPRGFDGYCHCCWGLTASDGPGPAERTIDGRCRLFY
;
A
#
# COMPACT_ATOMS: atom_id res chain seq x y z
N MET A 1 11.26 -24.20 -26.48
CA MET A 1 12.50 -23.39 -26.41
C MET A 1 12.11 -21.94 -26.66
N PRO A 2 11.69 -21.16 -25.65
CA PRO A 2 11.60 -19.72 -25.80
C PRO A 2 12.98 -19.10 -25.53
N GLU A 3 13.36 -18.15 -26.37
CA GLU A 3 14.65 -17.46 -26.35
C GLU A 3 14.87 -16.72 -25.03
N SER A 4 16.04 -16.98 -24.44
CA SER A 4 16.55 -16.33 -23.25
C SER A 4 16.77 -14.83 -23.52
N CYS A 5 16.06 -13.96 -22.79
CA CYS A 5 16.38 -12.52 -22.74
C CYS A 5 17.74 -12.22 -22.08
N CYS A 6 18.47 -13.23 -21.60
CA CYS A 6 19.67 -13.07 -20.80
C CYS A 6 20.70 -14.16 -21.14
N GLU A 7 21.34 -14.07 -22.30
CA GLU A 7 22.67 -14.66 -22.46
C GLU A 7 23.72 -13.56 -22.34
N SER A 8 24.59 -13.71 -21.36
CA SER A 8 25.83 -12.97 -21.21
C SER A 8 26.66 -13.10 -22.49
N ALA A 9 26.72 -12.01 -23.26
CA ALA A 9 27.46 -11.96 -24.50
C ALA A 9 28.97 -11.89 -24.24
N GLU A 10 29.65 -13.03 -24.15
CA GLU A 10 31.00 -13.13 -24.73
C GLU A 10 30.81 -13.27 -26.25
N ARG A 11 30.92 -12.16 -26.99
CA ARG A 11 30.75 -12.16 -28.46
C ARG A 11 31.98 -12.79 -29.14
N PRO A 12 31.79 -13.75 -30.07
CA PRO A 12 32.83 -14.09 -31.03
C PRO A 12 33.00 -12.92 -32.03
N PRO A 13 34.22 -12.66 -32.53
CA PRO A 13 34.44 -11.56 -33.46
C PRO A 13 33.88 -11.94 -34.84
N GLY A 14 32.82 -11.27 -35.28
CA GLY A 14 32.46 -11.26 -36.71
C GLY A 14 31.02 -11.57 -37.12
N SER A 15 29.99 -11.32 -36.30
CA SER A 15 28.60 -11.30 -36.78
C SER A 15 28.02 -9.88 -36.75
N GLY A 16 27.52 -9.44 -37.91
CA GLY A 16 26.94 -8.12 -38.11
C GLY A 16 25.75 -7.85 -37.17
N GLU A 17 25.62 -6.59 -36.76
CA GLU A 17 24.55 -6.12 -35.90
C GLU A 17 23.18 -6.33 -36.57
N SER A 18 22.36 -7.21 -35.98
CA SER A 18 20.91 -7.07 -36.13
C SER A 18 20.50 -5.74 -35.52
N PRO A 19 19.65 -4.93 -36.17
CA PRO A 19 19.25 -3.64 -35.66
C PRO A 19 18.56 -3.86 -34.31
N ALA A 20 19.06 -3.20 -33.27
CA ALA A 20 18.37 -3.08 -32.01
C ALA A 20 16.94 -2.60 -32.31
N GLY A 21 15.94 -3.33 -31.80
CA GLY A 21 14.55 -2.86 -31.85
C GLY A 21 14.47 -1.43 -31.29
N PRO A 22 13.47 -0.63 -31.70
CA PRO A 22 13.39 0.77 -31.31
C PRO A 22 13.50 0.87 -29.78
N SER A 23 14.52 1.57 -29.30
CA SER A 23 14.66 1.83 -27.88
C SER A 23 13.45 2.68 -27.49
N LEU A 24 12.52 2.11 -26.74
CA LEU A 24 11.42 2.88 -26.18
C LEU A 24 12.04 4.03 -25.40
N ASP A 25 11.61 5.26 -25.72
CA ASP A 25 11.90 6.39 -24.86
C ASP A 25 11.42 6.04 -23.45
N THR A 26 12.37 5.94 -22.51
CA THR A 26 12.09 5.40 -21.17
C THR A 26 11.08 6.27 -20.45
N ASP A 27 11.12 7.59 -20.66
CA ASP A 27 10.17 8.51 -20.05
C ASP A 27 8.76 8.33 -20.61
N HIS A 28 8.63 8.13 -21.92
CA HIS A 28 7.36 7.80 -22.56
C HIS A 28 6.80 6.45 -22.05
N ALA A 29 7.62 5.41 -21.99
CA ALA A 29 7.21 4.09 -21.52
C ALA A 29 6.78 4.10 -20.04
N LEU A 30 7.50 4.82 -19.18
CA LEU A 30 7.11 5.04 -17.78
C LEU A 30 5.82 5.84 -17.67
N GLY A 31 5.63 6.84 -18.53
CA GLY A 31 4.39 7.60 -18.63
C GLY A 31 3.18 6.72 -18.96
N THR A 32 3.30 5.86 -19.98
CA THR A 32 2.25 4.89 -20.33
C THR A 32 1.97 3.92 -19.19
N LEU A 33 3.00 3.31 -18.59
CA LEU A 33 2.82 2.37 -17.48
C LEU A 33 2.08 3.02 -16.30
N ALA A 34 2.41 4.26 -15.97
CA ALA A 34 1.75 4.97 -14.88
C ALA A 34 0.30 5.35 -15.22
N ALA A 35 0.01 5.72 -16.47
CA ALA A 35 -1.36 5.99 -16.93
C ALA A 35 -2.22 4.71 -16.93
N ASP A 36 -1.67 3.58 -17.38
CA ASP A 36 -2.34 2.27 -17.36
C ASP A 36 -2.58 1.81 -15.92
N GLY A 37 -1.60 2.01 -15.02
CA GLY A 37 -1.78 1.77 -13.59
C GLY A 37 -2.89 2.62 -12.97
N PHE A 38 -3.00 3.89 -13.37
CA PHE A 38 -4.10 4.76 -12.95
C PHE A 38 -5.47 4.29 -13.47
N ALA A 39 -5.52 3.77 -14.71
CA ALA A 39 -6.76 3.31 -15.32
C ALA A 39 -7.49 2.26 -14.47
N TYR A 40 -6.76 1.46 -13.68
CA TYR A 40 -7.37 0.55 -12.71
C TYR A 40 -8.34 1.26 -11.76
N PHE A 41 -7.91 2.36 -11.12
CA PHE A 41 -8.75 3.08 -10.17
C PHE A 41 -9.97 3.72 -10.84
N ARG A 42 -9.79 4.22 -12.07
CA ARG A 42 -10.88 4.82 -12.84
C ARG A 42 -11.91 3.77 -13.28
N ASP A 43 -11.45 2.63 -13.79
CA ASP A 43 -12.29 1.65 -14.47
C ASP A 43 -12.94 0.64 -13.50
N HIS A 44 -12.40 0.53 -12.27
CA HIS A 44 -12.91 -0.37 -11.22
C HIS A 44 -13.47 0.36 -9.99
N ALA A 45 -13.74 1.66 -10.10
CA ALA A 45 -14.50 2.41 -9.11
C ALA A 45 -16.02 2.31 -9.36
N HIS A 46 -16.79 2.15 -8.29
CA HIS A 46 -18.24 2.32 -8.32
C HIS A 46 -18.57 3.80 -8.49
N ALA A 47 -19.40 4.15 -9.48
CA ALA A 47 -19.67 5.54 -9.85
C ALA A 47 -20.27 6.39 -8.71
N ASP A 48 -21.23 5.84 -7.97
CA ASP A 48 -21.94 6.60 -6.93
C ASP A 48 -21.23 6.65 -5.57
N THR A 49 -20.61 5.54 -5.15
CA THR A 49 -19.96 5.43 -3.82
C THR A 49 -18.47 5.71 -3.87
N GLY A 50 -17.84 5.67 -5.04
CA GLY A 50 -16.40 5.78 -5.19
C GLY A 50 -15.61 4.63 -4.53
N LEU A 51 -16.28 3.54 -4.15
CA LEU A 51 -15.63 2.30 -3.71
C LEU A 51 -14.84 1.68 -4.87
N VAL A 52 -13.66 1.13 -4.59
CA VAL A 52 -12.79 0.55 -5.62
C VAL A 52 -12.60 -0.93 -5.35
N ALA A 53 -12.81 -1.75 -6.38
CA ALA A 53 -12.65 -3.20 -6.28
C ALA A 53 -11.22 -3.58 -5.85
N ASP A 54 -11.10 -4.62 -5.04
CA ASP A 54 -9.81 -5.17 -4.60
C ASP A 54 -9.00 -5.81 -5.74
N SER A 55 -9.70 -6.38 -6.72
CA SER A 55 -9.09 -6.99 -7.90
C SER A 55 -9.98 -6.85 -9.13
N THR A 56 -9.42 -7.14 -10.31
CA THR A 56 -10.17 -7.21 -11.57
C THR A 56 -11.02 -8.48 -11.72
N ARG A 57 -11.05 -9.35 -10.70
CA ARG A 57 -11.78 -10.62 -10.77
C ARG A 57 -13.30 -10.36 -10.64
N PRO A 58 -14.15 -11.08 -11.40
CA PRO A 58 -15.59 -10.95 -11.25
C PRO A 58 -16.05 -11.21 -9.82
N GLY A 59 -16.87 -10.30 -9.27
CA GLY A 59 -17.40 -10.39 -7.91
C GLY A 59 -16.40 -10.01 -6.81
N SER A 60 -15.28 -9.36 -7.14
CA SER A 60 -14.37 -8.82 -6.14
C SER A 60 -15.07 -7.79 -5.23
N PRO A 61 -14.89 -7.86 -3.89
CA PRO A 61 -15.37 -6.80 -3.00
C PRO A 61 -14.55 -5.51 -3.21
N ALA A 62 -15.02 -4.42 -2.63
CA ALA A 62 -14.24 -3.19 -2.46
C ALA A 62 -13.17 -3.39 -1.39
N SER A 63 -11.96 -2.85 -1.59
CA SER A 63 -10.92 -2.79 -0.56
C SER A 63 -10.68 -1.35 -0.12
N ILE A 64 -10.79 -1.06 1.17
CA ILE A 64 -10.59 0.31 1.67
C ILE A 64 -9.13 0.78 1.54
N ALA A 65 -8.17 -0.15 1.52
CA ALA A 65 -6.78 0.17 1.22
C ALA A 65 -6.63 0.68 -0.23
N VAL A 66 -7.24 -0.04 -1.18
CA VAL A 66 -7.26 0.35 -2.60
C VAL A 66 -7.95 1.69 -2.79
N VAL A 67 -9.04 1.94 -2.07
CA VAL A 67 -9.69 3.26 -2.04
C VAL A 67 -8.74 4.35 -1.54
N GLY A 68 -7.96 4.09 -0.48
CA GLY A 68 -6.95 5.04 -0.01
C GLY A 68 -5.89 5.37 -1.06
N PHE A 69 -5.42 4.37 -1.81
CA PHE A 69 -4.52 4.60 -2.94
C PHE A 69 -5.20 5.35 -4.09
N ALA A 70 -6.48 5.07 -4.38
CA ALA A 70 -7.25 5.79 -5.40
C ALA A 70 -7.38 7.29 -5.06
N LEU A 71 -7.70 7.61 -3.80
CA LEU A 71 -7.78 9.00 -3.31
C LEU A 71 -6.45 9.75 -3.45
N ALA A 72 -5.31 9.07 -3.33
CA ALA A 72 -4.01 9.66 -3.61
C ALA A 72 -3.70 9.76 -5.12
N ALA A 73 -4.22 8.82 -5.92
CA ALA A 73 -4.00 8.75 -7.35
C ALA A 73 -4.81 9.81 -8.13
N TYR A 74 -6.02 10.18 -7.70
CA TYR A 74 -6.83 11.20 -8.39
C TYR A 74 -6.12 12.57 -8.49
N PRO A 75 -5.55 13.14 -7.42
CA PRO A 75 -4.68 14.32 -7.50
C PRO A 75 -3.53 14.17 -8.50
N ALA A 76 -2.84 13.02 -8.48
CA ALA A 76 -1.70 12.76 -9.36
C ALA A 76 -2.14 12.70 -10.83
N ALA A 77 -3.26 12.04 -11.13
CA ALA A 77 -3.83 11.94 -12.47
C ALA A 77 -4.33 13.31 -12.98
N ALA A 78 -4.95 14.11 -12.12
CA ALA A 78 -5.34 15.48 -12.44
C ALA A 78 -4.13 16.35 -12.76
N HIS A 79 -3.06 16.26 -11.96
CA HIS A 79 -1.82 16.98 -12.20
C HIS A 79 -1.12 16.55 -13.49
N ARG A 80 -1.22 15.26 -13.85
CA ARG A 80 -0.64 14.69 -15.09
C ARG A 80 -1.52 14.86 -16.32
N GLY A 81 -2.75 15.36 -16.18
CA GLY A 81 -3.71 15.54 -17.27
C GLY A 81 -4.35 14.24 -17.78
N TRP A 82 -4.30 13.15 -17.01
CA TRP A 82 -4.98 11.87 -17.35
C TRP A 82 -6.46 11.86 -16.97
N MET A 83 -6.85 12.76 -16.07
CA MET A 83 -8.20 13.02 -15.61
C MET A 83 -8.35 14.54 -15.43
N SER A 84 -9.54 15.10 -15.67
CA SER A 84 -9.73 16.53 -15.38
C SER A 84 -9.73 16.77 -13.85
N ARG A 85 -9.41 17.99 -13.40
CA ARG A 85 -9.49 18.31 -11.97
C ARG A 85 -10.91 18.14 -11.43
N ASP A 86 -11.93 18.49 -12.23
CA ASP A 86 -13.33 18.36 -11.85
C ASP A 86 -13.74 16.88 -11.70
N ASP A 87 -13.39 16.02 -12.66
CA ASP A 87 -13.66 14.58 -12.55
C ASP A 87 -12.96 13.99 -11.31
N ALA A 88 -11.68 14.34 -11.08
CA ALA A 88 -10.93 13.90 -9.91
C ALA A 88 -11.57 14.37 -8.59
N LEU A 89 -12.11 15.59 -8.56
CA LEU A 89 -12.84 16.14 -7.43
C LEU A 89 -14.15 15.38 -7.19
N GLN A 90 -14.93 15.10 -8.24
CA GLN A 90 -16.19 14.38 -8.12
C GLN A 90 -15.99 12.93 -7.65
N HIS A 91 -14.99 12.22 -8.18
CA HIS A 91 -14.62 10.89 -7.69
C HIS A 91 -14.20 10.93 -6.21
N THR A 92 -13.37 11.90 -5.82
CA THR A 92 -12.95 12.09 -4.43
C THR A 92 -14.13 12.36 -3.51
N LEU A 93 -15.07 13.23 -3.92
CA LEU A 93 -16.25 13.57 -3.13
C LEU A 93 -17.23 12.42 -2.99
N ALA A 94 -17.46 11.64 -4.06
CA ALA A 94 -18.31 10.45 -4.00
C ALA A 94 -17.79 9.48 -2.93
N THR A 95 -16.48 9.16 -2.97
CA THR A 95 -15.82 8.32 -1.97
C THR A 95 -15.95 8.89 -0.56
N LEU A 96 -15.56 10.16 -0.35
CA LEU A 96 -15.54 10.74 0.99
C LEU A 96 -16.95 10.88 1.59
N ARG A 97 -17.96 11.25 0.79
CA ARG A 97 -19.36 11.33 1.23
C ARG A 97 -19.91 9.95 1.60
N PHE A 98 -19.58 8.91 0.82
CA PHE A 98 -19.93 7.53 1.18
C PHE A 98 -19.41 7.17 2.59
N PHE A 99 -18.12 7.39 2.87
CA PHE A 99 -17.57 7.08 4.20
C PHE A 99 -18.06 8.02 5.30
N GLU A 100 -18.42 9.27 4.99
CA GLU A 100 -19.03 10.21 5.93
C GLU A 100 -20.41 9.74 6.41
N ASP A 101 -21.21 9.19 5.48
CA ASP A 101 -22.60 8.80 5.71
C ASP A 101 -22.74 7.32 6.13
N ALA A 102 -21.72 6.51 5.92
CA ALA A 102 -21.75 5.09 6.22
C ALA A 102 -21.94 4.81 7.73
N PRO A 103 -22.77 3.82 8.13
CA PRO A 103 -23.00 3.53 9.54
C PRO A 103 -21.70 3.07 10.26
N GLN A 104 -21.50 3.58 11.47
CA GLN A 104 -20.30 3.42 12.31
C GLN A 104 -20.62 2.75 13.66
N ASP A 105 -21.19 1.54 13.60
CA ASP A 105 -21.63 0.78 14.76
C ASP A 105 -21.38 -0.74 14.58
N GLU A 106 -21.91 -1.57 15.46
CA GLU A 106 -21.73 -3.03 15.42
C GLU A 106 -22.84 -3.75 14.63
N SER A 107 -23.73 -3.00 13.96
CA SER A 107 -24.82 -3.59 13.19
C SER A 107 -24.31 -4.28 11.90
N PRO A 108 -25.06 -5.24 11.35
CA PRO A 108 -24.70 -5.90 10.08
C PRO A 108 -24.61 -4.96 8.87
N ASP A 109 -25.23 -3.78 8.96
CA ASP A 109 -25.23 -2.77 7.89
C ASP A 109 -24.07 -1.77 8.01
N ALA A 110 -23.25 -1.86 9.06
CA ALA A 110 -22.14 -0.95 9.28
C ALA A 110 -20.98 -1.18 8.31
N ALA A 111 -20.38 -0.07 7.85
CA ALA A 111 -19.11 -0.09 7.11
C ALA A 111 -17.89 -0.02 8.04
N GLY A 112 -18.11 0.25 9.33
CA GLY A 112 -17.05 0.31 10.31
C GLY A 112 -17.53 0.59 11.72
N HIS A 113 -16.59 0.80 12.63
CA HIS A 113 -16.86 1.09 14.03
C HIS A 113 -15.73 1.96 14.60
N ARG A 114 -16.04 2.89 15.51
CA ARG A 114 -15.03 3.72 16.23
C ARG A 114 -14.10 4.52 15.31
N GLY A 115 -14.61 4.94 14.14
CA GLY A 115 -13.86 5.68 13.15
C GLY A 115 -12.86 4.85 12.35
N PHE A 116 -12.96 3.52 12.43
CA PHE A 116 -12.25 2.58 11.58
C PHE A 116 -13.23 1.80 10.71
N PHE A 117 -12.77 1.28 9.58
CA PHE A 117 -13.60 0.63 8.57
C PHE A 117 -13.21 -0.84 8.35
N TYR A 118 -14.18 -1.64 7.89
CA TYR A 118 -13.95 -3.02 7.49
C TYR A 118 -13.03 -3.09 6.28
N HIS A 119 -12.10 -4.05 6.29
CA HIS A 119 -11.12 -4.29 5.23
C HIS A 119 -11.80 -4.32 3.86
N PHE A 120 -12.85 -5.14 3.76
CA PHE A 120 -13.64 -5.31 2.56
C PHE A 120 -15.08 -4.85 2.76
N LEU A 121 -15.57 -4.12 1.78
CA LEU A 121 -16.97 -3.72 1.68
C LEU A 121 -17.59 -4.34 0.42
N ASP A 122 -18.86 -4.68 0.49
CA ASP A 122 -19.63 -5.09 -0.67
C ASP A 122 -19.75 -3.90 -1.64
N MET A 123 -19.45 -4.13 -2.92
CA MET A 123 -19.33 -3.06 -3.92
C MET A 123 -20.63 -2.28 -4.11
N GLU A 124 -21.79 -2.93 -3.95
CA GLU A 124 -23.11 -2.34 -4.24
C GLU A 124 -23.72 -1.73 -2.98
N THR A 125 -23.62 -2.42 -1.86
CA THR A 125 -24.30 -2.04 -0.62
C THR A 125 -23.43 -1.27 0.37
N GLY A 126 -22.11 -1.32 0.22
CA GLY A 126 -21.15 -0.70 1.14
C GLY A 126 -21.07 -1.37 2.52
N ARG A 127 -21.71 -2.54 2.69
CA ARG A 127 -21.72 -3.30 3.95
C ARG A 127 -20.45 -4.14 4.07
N ARG A 128 -20.08 -4.51 5.30
CA ARG A 128 -18.98 -5.47 5.55
C ARG A 128 -19.10 -6.72 4.68
N ALA A 129 -18.07 -7.00 3.87
CA ALA A 129 -18.02 -8.18 3.01
C ALA A 129 -17.24 -9.33 3.65
N GLY A 130 -17.68 -10.57 3.41
CA GLY A 130 -16.93 -11.78 3.74
C GLY A 130 -16.68 -12.02 5.24
N GLY A 131 -17.33 -11.28 6.14
CA GLY A 131 -17.04 -11.33 7.57
C GLY A 131 -15.62 -10.87 7.93
N CYS A 132 -15.00 -10.03 7.08
CA CYS A 132 -13.65 -9.53 7.30
C CYS A 132 -13.52 -8.70 8.57
N GLU A 133 -12.31 -8.49 9.04
CA GLU A 133 -12.03 -7.59 10.15
C GLU A 133 -12.22 -6.13 9.78
N LEU A 134 -12.52 -5.33 10.81
CA LEU A 134 -12.17 -3.93 10.81
C LEU A 134 -10.65 -3.83 10.81
N SER A 135 -10.08 -3.19 9.78
CA SER A 135 -8.63 -3.17 9.55
C SER A 135 -8.04 -1.82 9.91
N THR A 136 -7.14 -1.82 10.89
CA THR A 136 -6.49 -0.59 11.38
C THR A 136 -5.52 -0.01 10.35
N ILE A 137 -4.79 -0.86 9.62
CA ILE A 137 -3.88 -0.41 8.59
C ILE A 137 -4.63 0.06 7.35
N ASP A 138 -5.66 -0.65 6.89
CA ASP A 138 -6.36 -0.25 5.67
C ASP A 138 -7.19 1.02 5.89
N THR A 139 -7.76 1.18 7.10
CA THR A 139 -8.32 2.48 7.52
C THR A 139 -7.26 3.57 7.47
N THR A 140 -6.04 3.31 7.95
CA THR A 140 -4.97 4.31 7.91
C THR A 140 -4.66 4.71 6.46
N LEU A 141 -4.57 3.75 5.53
CA LEU A 141 -4.31 4.02 4.11
C LEU A 141 -5.46 4.83 3.49
N LEU A 142 -6.71 4.50 3.81
CA LEU A 142 -7.90 5.27 3.42
C LEU A 142 -7.79 6.74 3.89
N LEU A 143 -7.50 6.94 5.17
CA LEU A 143 -7.39 8.27 5.77
C LEU A 143 -6.20 9.06 5.18
N ALA A 144 -5.05 8.42 4.95
CA ALA A 144 -3.90 9.04 4.31
C ALA A 144 -4.22 9.51 2.89
N GLY A 145 -4.92 8.67 2.12
CA GLY A 145 -5.46 9.02 0.80
C GLY A 145 -6.39 10.23 0.84
N GLY A 146 -7.37 10.23 1.74
CA GLY A 146 -8.30 11.34 1.91
C GLY A 146 -7.60 12.65 2.29
N LEU A 147 -6.64 12.61 3.21
CA LEU A 147 -5.85 13.79 3.60
C LEU A 147 -4.95 14.30 2.46
N ALA A 148 -4.38 13.40 1.65
CA ALA A 148 -3.62 13.79 0.46
C ALA A 148 -4.51 14.47 -0.59
N ALA A 149 -5.71 13.96 -0.82
CA ALA A 149 -6.70 14.60 -1.68
C ALA A 149 -7.08 15.99 -1.14
N ALA A 150 -7.35 16.10 0.16
CA ALA A 150 -7.65 17.38 0.82
C ALA A 150 -6.51 18.40 0.70
N ALA A 151 -5.25 17.96 0.67
CA ALA A 151 -4.10 18.84 0.44
C ALA A 151 -4.01 19.36 -1.00
N PHE A 152 -4.55 18.64 -1.99
CA PHE A 152 -4.55 19.02 -3.40
C PHE A 152 -5.77 19.85 -3.82
N PHE A 153 -6.94 19.55 -3.24
CA PHE A 153 -8.18 20.29 -3.43
C PHE A 153 -8.28 21.42 -2.39
N ASP A 154 -7.51 22.49 -2.61
CA ASP A 154 -7.33 23.63 -1.71
C ASP A 154 -8.07 24.92 -2.15
N GLY A 155 -8.87 24.84 -3.21
CA GLY A 155 -9.65 25.94 -3.76
C GLY A 155 -10.80 26.42 -2.84
N PRO A 156 -11.34 27.62 -3.13
CA PRO A 156 -12.42 28.23 -2.35
C PRO A 156 -13.80 27.64 -2.64
N ASP A 157 -13.94 26.82 -3.69
CA ASP A 157 -15.19 26.21 -4.09
C ASP A 157 -15.75 25.28 -3.00
N ARG A 158 -17.09 25.24 -2.90
CA ARG A 158 -17.79 24.48 -1.86
C ARG A 158 -17.41 23.00 -1.89
N ASP A 159 -17.26 22.42 -3.08
CA ASP A 159 -16.93 21.01 -3.26
C ASP A 159 -15.51 20.68 -2.78
N GLU A 160 -14.52 21.50 -3.10
CA GLU A 160 -13.16 21.34 -2.56
C GLU A 160 -13.12 21.58 -1.03
N ALA A 161 -13.91 22.53 -0.53
CA ALA A 161 -14.06 22.74 0.91
C ALA A 161 -14.69 21.52 1.61
N ASP A 162 -15.65 20.85 0.97
CA ASP A 162 -16.24 19.60 1.48
C ASP A 162 -15.21 18.48 1.52
N VAL A 163 -14.35 18.30 0.50
CA VAL A 163 -13.25 17.32 0.54
C VAL A 163 -12.40 17.51 1.79
N ARG A 164 -11.93 18.73 2.03
CA ARG A 164 -11.08 19.05 3.21
C ARG A 164 -11.81 18.78 4.52
N ARG A 165 -13.07 19.22 4.61
CA ARG A 165 -13.91 19.04 5.81
C ARG A 165 -14.13 17.56 6.13
N ILE A 166 -14.45 16.76 5.12
CA ILE A 166 -14.79 15.34 5.30
C ILE A 166 -13.54 14.53 5.61
N ALA A 167 -12.46 14.70 4.86
CA ALA A 167 -11.20 14.00 5.11
C ALA A 167 -10.70 14.22 6.56
N GLU A 168 -10.75 15.47 7.03
CA GLU A 168 -10.37 15.83 8.39
C GLU A 168 -11.35 15.25 9.43
N LYS A 169 -12.66 15.25 9.15
CA LYS A 169 -13.68 14.63 10.02
C LYS A 169 -13.43 13.13 10.19
N LEU A 170 -13.17 12.42 9.09
CA LEU A 170 -12.88 10.98 9.12
C LEU A 170 -11.59 10.70 9.89
N TYR A 171 -10.51 11.47 9.65
CA TYR A 171 -9.26 11.30 10.38
C TYR A 171 -9.42 11.53 11.89
N ARG A 172 -10.18 12.56 12.27
CA ARG A 172 -10.49 12.88 13.68
C ARG A 172 -11.38 11.85 14.36
N ALA A 173 -12.15 11.08 13.61
CA ALA A 173 -13.05 10.08 14.17
C ALA A 173 -12.32 8.79 14.60
N ALA A 174 -11.15 8.49 14.01
CA ALA A 174 -10.40 7.27 14.31
C ALA A 174 -9.93 7.26 15.78
N ASP A 175 -10.50 6.36 16.59
CA ASP A 175 -10.16 6.23 18.01
C ASP A 175 -8.94 5.32 18.20
N TRP A 176 -7.74 5.87 18.01
CA TRP A 176 -6.49 5.11 18.14
C TRP A 176 -6.27 4.54 19.56
N ASN A 177 -6.91 5.12 20.58
CA ASN A 177 -6.84 4.58 21.94
C ASN A 177 -7.68 3.32 22.09
N TRP A 178 -8.86 3.27 21.47
CA TRP A 178 -9.67 2.06 21.36
C TRP A 178 -8.94 0.97 20.58
N ALA A 179 -8.32 1.30 19.44
CA ALA A 179 -7.61 0.33 18.59
C ALA A 179 -6.38 -0.33 19.25
N ARG A 180 -5.94 0.15 20.42
CA ARG A 180 -4.89 -0.50 21.21
C ARG A 180 -5.40 -1.63 22.09
N ASP A 181 -6.70 -1.76 22.32
CA ASP A 181 -7.27 -2.78 23.21
C ASP A 181 -6.51 -2.87 24.55
N GLY A 182 -6.36 -1.72 25.21
CA GLY A 182 -5.63 -1.56 26.47
C GLY A 182 -4.10 -1.77 26.41
N GLY A 183 -3.55 -2.26 25.31
CA GLY A 183 -2.13 -2.53 25.12
C GLY A 183 -1.30 -1.31 24.70
N LEU A 184 0.01 -1.52 24.49
CA LEU A 184 0.91 -0.48 23.99
C LEU A 184 0.88 -0.36 22.47
N THR A 185 0.78 -1.48 21.74
CA THR A 185 0.72 -1.48 20.27
C THR A 185 -0.71 -1.62 19.77
N VAL A 186 -0.97 -1.04 18.60
CA VAL A 186 -2.27 -1.13 17.91
C VAL A 186 -2.50 -2.57 17.45
N THR A 187 -3.74 -3.06 17.57
CA THR A 187 -4.13 -4.39 17.07
C THR A 187 -4.22 -4.37 15.55
N HIS A 188 -4.13 -5.53 14.88
CA HIS A 188 -4.36 -5.56 13.43
C HIS A 188 -5.80 -5.16 13.09
N GLY A 189 -6.75 -5.63 13.89
CA GLY A 189 -8.15 -5.37 13.64
C GLY A 189 -9.08 -5.82 14.76
N TRP A 190 -10.37 -5.80 14.46
CA TRP A 190 -11.47 -6.16 15.34
C TRP A 190 -12.65 -6.73 14.54
N THR A 191 -13.45 -7.62 15.14
CA THR A 191 -14.72 -8.10 14.57
C THR A 191 -15.86 -7.99 15.59
N PRO A 192 -17.11 -7.70 15.16
CA PRO A 192 -18.29 -7.74 16.03
C PRO A 192 -18.46 -9.08 16.74
N GLU A 193 -18.11 -10.18 16.07
CA GLU A 193 -18.32 -11.52 16.61
C GLU A 193 -17.23 -11.95 17.59
N GLY A 194 -16.00 -11.44 17.42
CA GLY A 194 -14.80 -11.97 18.08
C GLY A 194 -14.02 -10.95 18.91
N GLY A 195 -14.38 -9.66 18.85
CA GLY A 195 -13.59 -8.61 19.47
C GLY A 195 -12.27 -8.36 18.73
N PHE A 196 -11.25 -7.92 19.45
CA PHE A 196 -9.95 -7.62 18.85
C PHE A 196 -9.20 -8.87 18.40
N LEU A 197 -8.56 -8.78 17.23
CA LEU A 197 -7.67 -9.83 16.73
C LEU A 197 -6.46 -9.98 17.67
N PRO A 198 -5.90 -11.20 17.83
CA PRO A 198 -4.74 -11.42 18.70
C PRO A 198 -3.45 -10.80 18.15
N HIS A 199 -3.40 -10.49 16.85
CA HIS A 199 -2.25 -9.92 16.18
C HIS A 199 -2.12 -8.41 16.43
N ARG A 200 -0.90 -7.94 16.64
CA ARG A 200 -0.58 -6.54 16.96
C ARG A 200 0.61 -6.09 16.15
N TRP A 201 0.58 -4.84 15.70
CA TRP A 201 1.64 -4.23 14.91
C TRP A 201 2.93 -4.14 15.72
N ARG A 202 4.00 -4.68 15.16
CA ARG A 202 5.33 -4.85 15.78
C ARG A 202 6.36 -4.74 14.67
N GLY A 203 6.95 -3.56 14.55
CA GLY A 203 7.76 -3.20 13.40
C GLY A 203 9.09 -3.94 13.35
N TYR A 204 9.85 -3.82 12.27
CA TYR A 204 9.52 -3.01 11.11
C TYR A 204 8.53 -3.74 10.19
N ASP A 205 7.47 -3.05 9.80
CA ASP A 205 6.34 -3.51 9.00
C ASP A 205 5.74 -2.31 8.23
N GLU A 206 4.66 -2.54 7.49
CA GLU A 206 3.96 -1.50 6.72
C GLU A 206 3.28 -0.43 7.59
N ALA A 207 3.20 -0.61 8.90
CA ALA A 207 2.44 0.24 9.82
C ALA A 207 3.17 1.53 10.23
N LEU A 208 4.27 1.91 9.58
CA LEU A 208 4.95 3.18 9.85
C LEU A 208 3.99 4.37 9.71
N ILE A 209 3.20 4.44 8.63
CA ILE A 209 2.17 5.46 8.44
C ILE A 209 1.08 5.42 9.53
N LEU A 210 0.68 4.22 9.98
CA LEU A 210 -0.31 4.04 11.05
C LEU A 210 0.14 4.70 12.34
N TYR A 211 1.39 4.47 12.75
CA TYR A 211 1.90 5.10 13.96
C TYR A 211 2.09 6.61 13.80
N LEU A 212 2.47 7.12 12.62
CA LEU A 212 2.57 8.56 12.39
C LEU A 212 1.20 9.24 12.47
N MET A 213 0.19 8.66 11.83
CA MET A 213 -1.18 9.18 11.88
C MET A 213 -1.80 9.06 13.27
N GLY A 214 -1.58 7.94 13.96
CA GLY A 214 -2.09 7.74 15.31
C GLY A 214 -1.42 8.65 16.35
N LEU A 215 -0.12 8.89 16.26
CA LEU A 215 0.58 9.87 17.11
C LEU A 215 0.18 11.32 16.79
N GLY A 216 -0.10 11.60 15.51
CA GLY A 216 -0.53 12.92 15.04
C GLY A 216 -2.00 13.24 15.30
N SER A 217 -2.80 12.27 15.75
CA SER A 217 -4.25 12.45 15.88
C SER A 217 -4.58 13.57 16.87
N PRO A 218 -5.38 14.58 16.47
CA PRO A 218 -5.69 15.71 17.33
C PRO A 218 -6.81 15.41 18.34
N THR A 219 -7.48 14.26 18.23
CA THR A 219 -8.65 13.88 19.04
C THR A 219 -8.41 12.62 19.87
N HIS A 220 -7.77 11.62 19.29
CA HIS A 220 -7.49 10.33 19.94
C HIS A 220 -6.01 9.93 19.80
N PRO A 221 -5.03 10.77 20.19
CA PRO A 221 -3.62 10.47 19.96
C PRO A 221 -3.17 9.18 20.65
N LEU A 222 -2.35 8.39 19.96
CA LEU A 222 -1.57 7.32 20.57
C LEU A 222 -0.59 7.91 21.59
N PRO A 223 -0.36 7.25 22.73
CA PRO A 223 0.69 7.65 23.65
C PRO A 223 2.07 7.44 23.00
N ARG A 224 3.06 8.24 23.40
CA ARG A 224 4.44 8.15 22.86
C ARG A 224 5.04 6.75 23.03
N GLU A 225 4.66 6.06 24.10
CA GLU A 225 5.08 4.69 24.42
C GLU A 225 4.63 3.69 23.35
N SER A 226 3.54 3.94 22.63
CA SER A 226 3.08 3.09 21.53
C SER A 226 4.10 3.01 20.40
N TYR A 227 4.71 4.14 20.02
CA TYR A 227 5.77 4.15 19.02
C TYR A 227 6.98 3.35 19.49
N ARG A 228 7.40 3.54 20.75
CA ARG A 228 8.53 2.79 21.32
C ARG A 228 8.26 1.29 21.31
N ALA A 229 7.04 0.88 21.70
CA ALA A 229 6.64 -0.52 21.70
C ALA A 229 6.64 -1.11 20.28
N TRP A 230 6.15 -0.38 19.28
CA TRP A 230 6.21 -0.80 17.88
C TRP A 230 7.64 -0.96 17.36
N THR A 231 8.52 0.01 17.64
CA THR A 231 9.93 -0.06 17.20
C THR A 231 10.76 -1.12 17.95
N SER A 232 10.22 -1.75 19.00
CA SER A 232 10.99 -2.66 19.86
C SER A 232 11.42 -3.96 19.19
N THR A 233 10.77 -4.33 18.09
CA THR A 233 11.02 -5.55 17.32
C THR A 233 11.78 -5.29 16.02
N TYR A 234 12.29 -4.07 15.83
CA TYR A 234 13.11 -3.71 14.67
C TYR A 234 14.29 -4.69 14.52
N ASP A 235 14.40 -5.29 13.34
CA ASP A 235 15.39 -6.30 13.03
C ASP A 235 16.40 -5.74 12.02
N TRP A 236 17.63 -5.51 12.45
CA TRP A 236 18.70 -5.01 11.58
C TRP A 236 19.49 -6.20 11.01
N ARG A 237 19.50 -6.35 9.68
CA ARG A 237 20.15 -7.47 9.01
C ARG A 237 21.16 -7.01 7.99
N GLU A 238 22.13 -7.88 7.72
CA GLU A 238 23.01 -7.79 6.57
C GLU A 238 22.64 -8.87 5.55
N ALA A 239 22.42 -8.47 4.30
CA ALA A 239 22.26 -9.38 3.18
C ALA A 239 23.06 -8.86 1.98
N TYR A 240 23.86 -9.72 1.37
CA TYR A 240 24.65 -9.40 0.18
C TYR A 240 25.55 -8.16 0.35
N GLY A 241 26.15 -8.00 1.53
CA GLY A 241 26.98 -6.84 1.87
C GLY A 241 26.21 -5.53 2.07
N THR A 242 24.87 -5.59 2.18
CA THR A 242 24.00 -4.45 2.46
C THR A 242 23.33 -4.62 3.82
N GLU A 243 23.59 -3.68 4.73
CA GLU A 243 22.90 -3.60 6.01
C GLU A 243 21.63 -2.74 5.94
N TYR A 244 20.52 -3.24 6.44
CA TYR A 244 19.23 -2.55 6.43
C TYR A 244 18.29 -3.04 7.56
N LEU A 245 17.29 -2.22 7.88
CA LEU A 245 16.16 -2.59 8.72
C LEU A 245 15.24 -3.48 7.90
N TYR A 246 15.12 -4.74 8.31
CA TYR A 246 14.49 -5.82 7.57
C TYR A 246 12.97 -5.82 7.75
N ALA A 247 12.26 -5.98 6.63
CA ALA A 247 10.93 -6.57 6.54
C ALA A 247 10.91 -7.52 5.32
N GLY A 248 10.06 -8.55 5.37
CA GLY A 248 10.10 -9.64 4.38
C GLY A 248 9.58 -9.24 2.98
N PRO A 249 8.30 -8.84 2.85
CA PRO A 249 7.75 -8.41 1.56
C PRO A 249 8.14 -6.96 1.21
N LEU A 250 8.45 -6.68 -0.06
CA LEU A 250 8.95 -5.36 -0.48
C LEU A 250 7.94 -4.22 -0.27
N PHE A 251 6.62 -4.48 -0.32
CA PHE A 251 5.60 -3.43 -0.15
C PHE A 251 5.69 -2.71 1.21
N THR A 252 6.19 -3.40 2.25
CA THR A 252 6.39 -2.83 3.60
C THR A 252 7.34 -1.63 3.58
N HIS A 253 8.29 -1.62 2.63
CA HIS A 253 9.22 -0.53 2.37
C HIS A 253 8.67 0.54 1.40
N GLN A 254 7.44 0.40 0.91
CA GLN A 254 6.88 1.24 -0.15
C GLN A 254 5.62 1.98 0.29
N TYR A 255 4.67 1.33 0.97
CA TYR A 255 3.35 1.90 1.22
C TYR A 255 3.39 3.25 1.93
N SER A 256 4.12 3.33 3.05
CA SER A 256 4.23 4.61 3.78
C SER A 256 4.91 5.73 2.96
N HIS A 257 5.77 5.37 2.00
CA HIS A 257 6.44 6.34 1.12
C HIS A 257 5.53 6.97 0.06
N VAL A 258 4.32 6.42 -0.13
CA VAL A 258 3.33 7.02 -1.05
C VAL A 258 2.90 8.41 -0.56
N TRP A 259 2.74 8.57 0.76
CA TRP A 259 2.25 9.81 1.36
C TRP A 259 3.33 10.64 2.06
N ILE A 260 4.41 10.00 2.52
CA ILE A 260 5.44 10.67 3.31
C ILE A 260 6.80 10.56 2.62
N ASP A 261 7.38 11.72 2.34
CA ASP A 261 8.78 11.81 1.95
C ASP A 261 9.69 11.60 3.17
N PHE A 262 10.21 10.38 3.30
CA PHE A 262 11.07 10.01 4.42
C PHE A 262 12.54 10.44 4.27
N ARG A 263 12.92 11.19 3.23
CA ARG A 263 14.28 11.72 3.10
C ARG A 263 14.60 12.66 4.27
N GLY A 264 15.68 12.38 4.98
CA GLY A 264 16.10 13.12 6.18
C GLY A 264 15.29 12.80 7.46
N ILE A 265 14.20 12.04 7.38
CA ILE A 265 13.38 11.68 8.54
C ILE A 265 13.99 10.46 9.23
N ARG A 266 14.35 10.63 10.51
CA ARG A 266 14.97 9.59 11.32
C ARG A 266 14.35 9.55 12.70
N ASP A 267 14.05 8.35 13.18
CA ASP A 267 13.77 8.10 14.58
C ASP A 267 15.08 7.81 15.36
N ALA A 268 14.97 7.36 16.61
CA ALA A 268 16.17 7.06 17.42
C ALA A 268 16.98 5.88 16.85
N PHE A 269 16.32 4.84 16.37
CA PHE A 269 16.97 3.66 15.82
C PHE A 269 17.69 3.99 14.52
N MET A 270 17.01 4.64 13.59
CA MET A 270 17.56 5.02 12.29
C MET A 270 18.71 6.02 12.43
N ARG A 271 18.63 6.96 13.38
CA ARG A 271 19.77 7.83 13.74
C ARG A 271 20.99 7.02 14.20
N ALA A 272 20.81 6.01 15.03
CA ALA A 272 21.91 5.17 15.50
C ALA A 272 22.56 4.36 14.36
N LYS A 273 21.80 4.04 13.30
CA LYS A 273 22.28 3.37 12.09
C LYS A 273 22.86 4.33 11.04
N GLY A 274 22.72 5.65 11.24
CA GLY A 274 23.28 6.67 10.35
C GLY A 274 22.53 6.83 9.02
N ILE A 275 21.34 6.26 8.87
CA ILE A 275 20.51 6.37 7.65
C ILE A 275 19.08 6.80 7.98
N ASP A 276 18.31 7.20 6.96
CA ASP A 276 16.88 7.45 7.06
C ASP A 276 16.05 6.30 6.47
N TYR A 277 14.72 6.38 6.59
CA TYR A 277 13.84 5.34 6.05
C TYR A 277 13.86 5.31 4.51
N PHE A 278 14.13 6.43 3.84
CA PHE A 278 14.29 6.45 2.38
C PHE A 278 15.48 5.60 1.92
N GLU A 279 16.66 5.84 2.49
CA GLU A 279 17.85 5.04 2.19
C GLU A 279 17.66 3.59 2.64
N ASN A 280 16.94 3.33 3.73
CA ASN A 280 16.59 1.97 4.13
C ASN A 280 15.75 1.23 3.07
N SER A 281 14.69 1.86 2.57
CA SER A 281 13.81 1.28 1.55
C SER A 281 14.53 1.12 0.21
N ARG A 282 15.45 2.03 -0.13
CA ARG A 282 16.37 1.86 -1.27
C ARG A 282 17.25 0.62 -1.09
N ARG A 283 17.85 0.42 0.08
CA ARG A 283 18.66 -0.77 0.40
C ARG A 283 17.85 -2.06 0.34
N ALA A 284 16.66 -2.09 0.93
CA ALA A 284 15.76 -3.24 0.86
C ALA A 284 15.44 -3.60 -0.61
N THR A 285 15.15 -2.59 -1.45
CA THR A 285 14.91 -2.79 -2.89
C THR A 285 16.11 -3.41 -3.59
N LEU A 286 17.34 -2.94 -3.31
CA LEU A 286 18.57 -3.49 -3.87
C LEU A 286 18.84 -4.92 -3.39
N VAL A 287 18.54 -5.24 -2.13
CA VAL A 287 18.64 -6.60 -1.58
C VAL A 287 17.66 -7.54 -2.29
N HIS A 288 16.41 -7.12 -2.53
CA HIS A 288 15.43 -7.92 -3.28
C HIS A 288 15.88 -8.15 -4.72
N ARG A 289 16.41 -7.11 -5.39
CA ARG A 289 16.98 -7.23 -6.73
C ARG A 289 18.13 -8.23 -6.77
N GLU A 290 19.05 -8.15 -5.81
CA GLU A 290 20.20 -9.04 -5.72
C GLU A 290 19.80 -10.50 -5.42
N TYR A 291 18.80 -10.74 -4.55
CA TYR A 291 18.24 -12.07 -4.35
C TYR A 291 17.71 -12.67 -5.66
N SER A 292 16.94 -11.89 -6.43
CA SER A 292 16.39 -12.33 -7.71
C SER A 292 17.49 -12.61 -8.74
N ILE A 293 18.57 -11.82 -8.77
CA ILE A 293 19.72 -12.05 -9.65
C ILE A 293 20.45 -13.35 -9.29
N ARG A 294 20.71 -13.57 -7.99
CA ARG A 294 21.39 -14.78 -7.52
C ARG A 294 20.54 -16.03 -7.70
N ASN A 295 19.22 -15.87 -7.66
CA ASN A 295 18.23 -16.91 -7.90
C ASN A 295 18.59 -18.26 -7.21
N PRO A 296 18.79 -18.28 -5.88
CA PRO A 296 19.31 -19.47 -5.20
C PRO A 296 18.39 -20.69 -5.29
N ARG A 297 17.12 -20.48 -5.66
CA ARG A 297 16.11 -21.53 -5.86
C ARG A 297 16.01 -21.99 -7.33
N GLY A 298 16.64 -21.29 -8.27
CA GLY A 298 16.58 -21.60 -9.70
C GLY A 298 15.17 -21.48 -10.29
N PHE A 299 14.46 -20.39 -9.97
CA PHE A 299 13.19 -20.07 -10.62
C PHE A 299 13.44 -19.53 -12.02
N ASP A 300 12.64 -19.98 -13.00
CA ASP A 300 12.73 -19.46 -14.35
C ASP A 300 12.41 -17.97 -14.41
N GLY A 301 13.13 -17.26 -15.28
CA GLY A 301 12.94 -15.82 -15.54
C GLY A 301 13.64 -14.88 -14.54
N TYR A 302 13.91 -15.31 -13.31
CA TYR A 302 14.56 -14.45 -12.30
C TYR A 302 15.96 -14.03 -12.75
N CYS A 303 16.15 -12.72 -12.88
CA CYS A 303 17.40 -12.13 -13.36
C CYS A 303 17.46 -10.62 -13.07
N HIS A 304 18.49 -9.95 -13.59
CA HIS A 304 18.68 -8.50 -13.41
C HIS A 304 17.59 -7.61 -14.05
N CYS A 305 16.82 -8.16 -14.99
CA CYS A 305 15.69 -7.51 -15.66
C CYS A 305 14.32 -7.99 -15.14
N CYS A 306 14.25 -9.06 -14.34
CA CYS A 306 13.00 -9.62 -13.82
C CYS A 306 13.21 -9.98 -12.35
N TRP A 307 12.81 -9.05 -11.49
CA TRP A 307 13.04 -9.07 -10.05
C TRP A 307 11.92 -8.31 -9.33
N GLY A 308 11.88 -8.44 -8.00
CA GLY A 308 10.86 -7.83 -7.16
C GLY A 308 9.98 -8.88 -6.52
N LEU A 309 10.03 -8.96 -5.19
CA LEU A 309 9.32 -9.96 -4.41
C LEU A 309 8.50 -9.27 -3.35
N THR A 310 7.19 -9.46 -3.41
CA THR A 310 6.24 -8.85 -2.48
C THR A 310 5.02 -9.75 -2.33
N ALA A 311 4.14 -9.43 -1.38
CA ALA A 311 2.85 -10.09 -1.27
C ALA A 311 2.02 -9.80 -2.52
N SER A 312 1.57 -10.84 -3.20
CA SER A 312 0.72 -10.77 -4.38
C SER A 312 -0.04 -12.08 -4.52
N ASP A 313 -0.97 -12.12 -5.47
CA ASP A 313 -1.49 -13.39 -5.96
C ASP A 313 -0.34 -14.32 -6.35
N GLY A 314 -0.46 -15.58 -5.91
CA GLY A 314 0.46 -16.66 -6.21
C GLY A 314 -0.30 -17.89 -6.69
N PRO A 315 0.39 -19.01 -6.94
CA PRO A 315 -0.24 -20.28 -7.31
C PRO A 315 -1.06 -20.93 -6.17
N GLY A 316 -1.24 -20.23 -5.04
CA GLY A 316 -1.90 -20.68 -3.82
C GLY A 316 -1.02 -21.59 -2.95
N PRO A 317 -1.48 -21.93 -1.73
CA PRO A 317 -0.75 -22.82 -0.83
C PRO A 317 -0.68 -24.21 -1.45
N ALA A 318 0.50 -24.55 -1.97
CA ALA A 318 0.71 -25.79 -2.69
C ALA A 318 2.17 -26.24 -2.60
N GLU A 319 2.35 -27.53 -2.42
CA GLU A 319 3.61 -28.19 -2.73
C GLU A 319 3.57 -28.65 -4.19
N ARG A 320 4.54 -28.24 -5.00
CA ARG A 320 4.64 -28.65 -6.40
C ARG A 320 6.06 -29.05 -6.75
N THR A 321 6.20 -30.12 -7.50
CA THR A 321 7.47 -30.50 -8.13
C THR A 321 7.58 -29.81 -9.49
N ILE A 322 8.52 -28.87 -9.61
CA ILE A 322 8.80 -28.13 -10.84
C ILE A 322 10.26 -28.42 -11.21
N ASP A 323 10.48 -28.98 -12.39
CA ASP A 323 11.80 -29.40 -12.90
C ASP A 323 12.58 -30.29 -11.92
N GLY A 324 11.88 -31.27 -11.33
CA GLY A 324 12.45 -32.21 -10.38
C GLY A 324 12.76 -31.62 -8.99
N ARG A 325 12.40 -30.36 -8.71
CA ARG A 325 12.56 -29.72 -7.40
C ARG A 325 11.20 -29.55 -6.73
N CYS A 326 11.06 -30.07 -5.51
CA CYS A 326 9.93 -29.76 -4.65
C CYS A 326 9.98 -28.27 -4.25
N ARG A 327 8.87 -27.57 -4.44
CA ARG A 327 8.69 -26.16 -4.13
C ARG A 327 7.41 -25.98 -3.32
N LEU A 328 7.52 -25.21 -2.24
CA LEU A 328 6.39 -24.83 -1.39
C LEU A 328 5.99 -23.40 -1.73
N PHE A 329 4.72 -23.22 -2.04
CA PHE A 329 4.04 -21.94 -2.23
C PHE A 329 3.10 -21.70 -1.06
N TYR A 330 2.89 -20.43 -0.74
CA TYR A 330 2.11 -19.97 0.40
C TYR A 330 0.91 -19.16 -0.08
#